data_AF-A0AAD9MLA8-F1
#
_entry.id   AF-A0AAD9MLA8-F1
#
_cell.length_a   1.000
_cell.length_b   1.000
_cell.length_c   1.000
_cell.angle_alpha   90.00
_cell.angle_beta   90.00
_cell.angle_gamma   90.00
#
_symmetry.space_group_name_H-M   'P 1'
#
loop_
_entity.id
_entity.type
_entity.pdbx_description
1 polymer ?
#
loop_
_entity_poly.entity_id
_entity_poly.type
_entity_poly.pdbx_seq_one_letter_code
_entity_poly.pdbx_strand_id
1 'polypeptide(L)'
;MASVRARSKDVGNDREFLIASKGPAGGAGSPSLDGARSLRWPLWLKIALAALAITGVAMLFMGFKSVRVEPYQHDSFITVKGTQFMHKCRPFYLVGFNVDNLGEALLAQPSRAAAGGGPTGVDAIREVLQTAAASGFNAIRTWAHTTNPNRPFQLRPGQYDERVFASLDVVIAEAERAGLRVILSLADNWKYEGGVDEMVDWSGTAGRRDEAFPLATQGDGDVSEADWTPERREYEARRKALFFVDEGAREIYKGHVSAVVNRVNTVTGRRYAEDPTIMAFDLLNEPRCLEDYTPGCADRLSAWVKEMAAYLRSIDANHLVTVGEEGFWGKDDADAAHNPGAAVGSDWAARVGQDFVAQHAEVDFATAHVWPDNWQTRNETFLAEWVRAHVRSAGERLGKPVVLEEFGKKLGEQPLEDAVIAERDPVFRGVYAEAEGALGAGGALGGTLFWRWGFNAWNAWAVGEYGAFQNTAPLFAPVDAEAGAEGEHAAALETGAGCAADAGCWVGVSRLGIARCELQPAVCQRNAEEGALQLRSAVRDGRLQSAGVETFASHAECCLPGLGAFVNGCHTKI
;
A
#
# COMPACT_ATOMS: atom_id res chain seq x y z
N MET A 1 3.36 27.12 -62.69
CA MET A 1 2.24 26.30 -63.20
C MET A 1 1.52 25.73 -61.98
N ALA A 2 0.56 26.44 -61.39
CA ALA A 2 -0.89 26.44 -61.71
C ALA A 2 -1.56 25.09 -61.38
N SER A 3 -2.75 24.93 -60.76
CA SER A 3 -3.79 25.80 -60.19
C SER A 3 -5.06 24.89 -60.07
N VAL A 4 -5.67 24.69 -58.88
CA VAL A 4 -7.07 25.09 -58.52
C VAL A 4 -8.24 24.12 -58.82
N ARG A 5 -9.10 23.95 -57.78
CA ARG A 5 -10.58 23.69 -57.67
C ARG A 5 -11.26 22.57 -58.50
N ALA A 6 -12.08 21.67 -57.92
CA ALA A 6 -13.35 21.75 -57.18
C ALA A 6 -14.63 21.62 -58.04
N ARG A 7 -15.60 20.86 -57.48
CA ARG A 7 -17.09 20.87 -57.59
C ARG A 7 -17.86 19.91 -58.55
N SER A 8 -18.64 19.04 -57.89
CA SER A 8 -20.11 18.81 -57.90
C SER A 8 -20.92 18.54 -59.18
N LYS A 9 -21.80 17.53 -59.11
CA LYS A 9 -23.28 17.54 -59.30
C LYS A 9 -23.81 16.11 -59.07
N ASP A 10 -24.69 15.85 -58.08
CA ASP A 10 -26.15 16.05 -58.03
C ASP A 10 -27.00 15.18 -58.97
N VAL A 11 -27.82 14.28 -58.38
CA VAL A 11 -29.22 13.93 -58.71
C VAL A 11 -29.83 13.39 -57.38
N GLY A 12 -30.73 14.09 -56.64
CA GLY A 12 -32.18 14.29 -56.86
C GLY A 12 -32.96 12.96 -56.61
N ASN A 13 -33.94 12.78 -55.73
CA ASN A 13 -35.09 13.61 -55.32
C ASN A 13 -35.74 12.92 -54.07
N ASP A 14 -35.96 13.62 -52.94
CA ASP A 14 -37.21 14.26 -52.47
C ASP A 14 -38.31 13.40 -51.78
N ARG A 15 -38.54 13.78 -50.50
CA ARG A 15 -39.79 13.99 -49.72
C ARG A 15 -40.63 12.78 -49.26
N GLU A 16 -40.79 12.52 -47.96
CA GLU A 16 -41.53 13.23 -46.87
C GLU A 16 -43.08 13.15 -46.91
N PHE A 17 -43.61 12.61 -45.79
CA PHE A 17 -44.79 13.03 -45.01
C PHE A 17 -46.23 12.54 -45.31
N LEU A 18 -46.88 12.13 -44.19
CA LEU A 18 -48.28 12.30 -43.74
C LEU A 18 -49.28 11.10 -43.77
N ILE A 19 -49.62 10.67 -42.54
CA ILE A 19 -50.97 10.64 -41.90
C ILE A 19 -52.19 10.43 -42.82
N ALA A 20 -52.98 9.37 -42.56
CA ALA A 20 -54.42 9.48 -42.17
C ALA A 20 -55.17 8.13 -42.09
N SER A 21 -55.87 7.97 -40.98
CA SER A 21 -57.16 7.30 -40.73
C SER A 21 -57.89 6.55 -41.85
N LYS A 22 -58.44 5.37 -41.50
CA LYS A 22 -59.83 4.95 -41.81
C LYS A 22 -60.25 3.73 -40.97
N GLY A 23 -61.31 3.87 -40.16
CA GLY A 23 -62.25 2.76 -39.88
C GLY A 23 -63.17 2.55 -41.11
N PRO A 24 -64.14 1.59 -41.12
CA PRO A 24 -65.06 1.35 -40.00
C PRO A 24 -65.58 -0.12 -39.79
N ALA A 25 -66.30 -0.29 -38.67
CA ALA A 25 -67.56 -1.02 -38.46
C ALA A 25 -67.69 -2.57 -38.54
N GLY A 26 -68.27 -3.11 -37.45
CA GLY A 26 -69.19 -4.28 -37.39
C GLY A 26 -68.51 -5.62 -37.09
N GLY A 27 -68.91 -6.45 -36.12
CA GLY A 27 -70.05 -6.46 -35.21
C GLY A 27 -70.27 -7.90 -34.70
N ALA A 28 -70.31 -8.05 -33.37
CA ALA A 28 -70.98 -9.06 -32.53
C ALA A 28 -70.91 -10.58 -32.82
N GLY A 29 -70.58 -11.35 -31.78
CA GLY A 29 -70.89 -12.78 -31.68
C GLY A 29 -70.15 -13.51 -30.55
N SER A 30 -70.55 -13.28 -29.30
CA SER A 30 -70.10 -13.97 -28.08
C SER A 30 -70.54 -15.44 -27.99
N PRO A 31 -69.78 -16.32 -27.31
CA PRO A 31 -70.33 -17.43 -26.55
C PRO A 31 -70.21 -17.17 -25.02
N SER A 32 -71.26 -17.59 -24.33
CA SER A 32 -71.46 -17.52 -22.88
C SER A 32 -70.56 -18.48 -22.11
N LEU A 33 -70.09 -18.03 -20.94
CA LEU A 33 -69.63 -18.89 -19.85
C LEU A 33 -70.30 -18.41 -18.56
N ASP A 34 -71.52 -18.90 -18.34
CA ASP A 34 -72.15 -18.90 -17.02
C ASP A 34 -71.62 -20.10 -16.23
N GLY A 35 -70.98 -19.87 -15.09
CA GLY A 35 -70.60 -20.97 -14.21
C GLY A 35 -69.51 -20.73 -13.16
N ALA A 36 -69.32 -19.52 -12.63
CA ALA A 36 -68.48 -19.33 -11.44
C ALA A 36 -69.25 -18.55 -10.36
N ARG A 37 -69.78 -19.27 -9.38
CA ARG A 37 -70.33 -18.68 -8.15
C ARG A 37 -69.21 -17.89 -7.47
N SER A 38 -69.30 -16.57 -7.49
CA SER A 38 -68.44 -15.72 -6.68
C SER A 38 -68.70 -16.02 -5.20
N LEU A 39 -67.73 -16.66 -4.54
CA LEU A 39 -67.73 -16.73 -3.08
C LEU A 39 -67.58 -15.29 -2.57
N ARG A 40 -68.68 -14.67 -2.15
CA ARG A 40 -68.64 -13.38 -1.47
C ARG A 40 -68.22 -13.62 -0.03
N TRP A 41 -66.92 -13.46 0.24
CA TRP A 41 -66.39 -13.50 1.59
C TRP A 41 -67.07 -12.39 2.41
N PRO A 42 -67.67 -12.71 3.57
CA PRO A 42 -68.31 -11.71 4.40
C PRO A 42 -67.28 -10.68 4.88
N LEU A 43 -67.70 -9.43 5.03
CA LEU A 43 -66.83 -8.28 5.28
C LEU A 43 -65.86 -8.51 6.46
N TRP A 44 -66.32 -9.21 7.51
CA TRP A 44 -65.49 -9.54 8.68
C TRP A 44 -64.31 -10.46 8.35
N LEU A 45 -64.47 -11.37 7.38
CA LEU A 45 -63.42 -12.31 6.97
C LEU A 45 -62.39 -11.63 6.06
N LYS A 46 -62.82 -10.63 5.26
CA LYS A 46 -61.92 -9.74 4.52
C LYS A 46 -61.13 -8.82 5.45
N ILE A 47 -61.76 -8.29 6.50
CA ILE A 47 -61.11 -7.49 7.54
C ILE A 47 -60.12 -8.34 8.34
N ALA A 48 -60.48 -9.58 8.69
CA ALA A 48 -59.59 -10.50 9.41
C ALA A 48 -58.36 -10.88 8.57
N LEU A 49 -58.53 -11.16 7.27
CA LEU A 49 -57.42 -11.44 6.35
C LEU A 49 -56.55 -10.21 6.10
N ALA A 50 -57.13 -9.01 5.99
CA ALA A 50 -56.38 -7.76 5.90
C ALA A 50 -55.60 -7.49 7.19
N ALA A 51 -56.18 -7.75 8.37
CA ALA A 51 -55.51 -7.60 9.65
C ALA A 51 -54.36 -8.62 9.81
N LEU A 52 -54.53 -9.87 9.35
CA LEU A 52 -53.49 -10.91 9.30
C LEU A 52 -52.37 -10.58 8.31
N ALA A 53 -52.69 -9.95 7.16
CA ALA A 53 -51.70 -9.47 6.21
C ALA A 53 -50.92 -8.27 6.79
N ILE A 54 -51.59 -7.36 7.51
CA ILE A 54 -50.95 -6.20 8.15
C ILE A 54 -50.07 -6.65 9.33
N THR A 55 -50.51 -7.62 10.14
CA THR A 55 -49.66 -8.17 11.22
C THR A 55 -48.53 -9.04 10.67
N GLY A 56 -48.73 -9.79 9.59
CA GLY A 56 -47.67 -10.53 8.89
C GLY A 56 -46.61 -9.61 8.30
N VAL A 57 -47.01 -8.50 7.67
CA VAL A 57 -46.10 -7.47 7.16
C VAL A 57 -45.41 -6.71 8.31
N ALA A 58 -46.13 -6.38 9.39
CA ALA A 58 -45.53 -5.74 10.56
C ALA A 58 -44.52 -6.65 11.28
N MET A 59 -44.73 -7.98 11.30
CA MET A 59 -43.75 -8.95 11.80
C MET A 59 -42.54 -9.10 10.87
N LEU A 60 -42.72 -8.99 9.54
CA LEU A 60 -41.60 -8.92 8.59
C LEU A 60 -40.73 -7.66 8.79
N PHE A 61 -41.33 -6.54 9.21
CA PHE A 61 -40.61 -5.29 9.49
C PHE A 61 -40.09 -5.17 10.95
N MET A 62 -40.64 -5.92 11.91
CA MET A 62 -40.15 -5.95 13.31
C MET A 62 -38.97 -6.92 13.54
N GLY A 63 -38.61 -7.76 12.56
CA GLY A 63 -37.55 -8.77 12.68
C GLY A 63 -36.16 -8.35 12.21
N PHE A 64 -36.00 -7.26 11.47
CA PHE A 64 -34.69 -6.77 11.02
C PHE A 64 -34.33 -5.48 11.76
N LYS A 65 -33.82 -5.61 13.00
CA LYS A 65 -32.86 -4.62 13.46
C LYS A 65 -31.74 -4.63 12.43
N SER A 66 -31.50 -3.50 11.76
CA SER A 66 -30.34 -3.37 10.89
C SER A 66 -29.12 -3.78 11.72
N VAL A 67 -28.50 -4.88 11.30
CA VAL A 67 -27.28 -5.39 11.89
C VAL A 67 -26.22 -4.33 11.61
N ARG A 68 -25.83 -3.57 12.64
CA ARG A 68 -24.70 -2.64 12.55
C ARG A 68 -23.43 -3.46 12.76
N VAL A 69 -22.71 -3.71 11.68
CA VAL A 69 -21.29 -4.03 11.75
C VAL A 69 -20.59 -2.73 12.15
N GLU A 70 -19.98 -2.69 13.34
CA GLU A 70 -19.12 -1.56 13.70
C GLU A 70 -17.93 -1.58 12.74
N PRO A 71 -17.63 -0.49 12.01
CA PRO A 71 -16.45 -0.45 11.17
C PRO A 71 -15.21 -0.60 12.06
N TYR A 72 -14.27 -1.44 11.62
CA TYR A 72 -13.02 -1.64 12.31
C TYR A 72 -12.26 -0.30 12.45
N GLN A 73 -11.63 -0.13 13.62
CA GLN A 73 -10.79 1.02 13.91
C GLN A 73 -9.52 0.52 14.60
N HIS A 74 -8.36 1.01 14.13
CA HIS A 74 -7.11 0.78 14.84
C HIS A 74 -7.17 1.55 16.16
N ASP A 75 -6.89 0.88 17.28
CA ASP A 75 -6.99 1.45 18.62
C ASP A 75 -5.61 1.76 19.27
N SER A 76 -4.52 1.43 18.57
CA SER A 76 -3.16 1.60 19.08
C SER A 76 -2.12 1.68 17.96
N PHE A 77 -1.04 2.43 18.23
CA PHE A 77 0.11 2.57 17.35
C PHE A 77 1.02 1.33 17.41
N ILE A 78 1.73 1.08 16.31
CA ILE A 78 2.86 0.15 16.30
C ILE A 78 4.04 0.83 17.00
N THR A 79 4.75 0.09 17.84
CA THR A 79 5.90 0.58 18.60
C THR A 79 7.14 -0.28 18.35
N VAL A 80 8.30 0.14 18.83
CA VAL A 80 9.55 -0.64 18.73
C VAL A 80 10.00 -1.06 20.13
N LYS A 81 10.42 -2.32 20.28
CA LYS A 81 11.08 -2.84 21.48
C LYS A 81 12.32 -3.62 21.08
N GLY A 82 13.49 -3.01 21.27
CA GLY A 82 14.75 -3.57 20.79
C GLY A 82 14.69 -3.71 19.27
N THR A 83 14.92 -4.92 18.76
CA THR A 83 14.94 -5.22 17.33
C THR A 83 13.59 -5.62 16.74
N GLN A 84 12.49 -5.45 17.48
CA GLN A 84 11.17 -5.95 17.10
C GLN A 84 10.10 -4.85 17.10
N PHE A 85 9.25 -4.83 16.06
CA PHE A 85 8.02 -4.04 16.10
C PHE A 85 6.97 -4.73 16.97
N MET A 86 6.17 -3.93 17.66
CA MET A 86 5.18 -4.40 18.61
C MET A 86 3.82 -3.76 18.31
N HIS A 87 2.79 -4.60 18.13
CA HIS A 87 1.41 -4.19 18.24
C HIS A 87 0.94 -4.50 19.66
N LYS A 88 0.77 -3.46 20.47
CA LYS A 88 0.56 -3.58 21.93
C LYS A 88 1.69 -4.41 22.57
N CYS A 89 1.40 -5.65 22.93
CA CYS A 89 2.31 -6.56 23.61
C CYS A 89 2.84 -7.70 22.73
N ARG A 90 2.46 -7.71 21.44
CA ARG A 90 2.78 -8.80 20.51
C ARG A 90 3.75 -8.33 19.45
N PRO A 91 4.73 -9.16 19.06
CA PRO A 91 5.51 -8.93 17.86
C PRO A 91 4.59 -8.67 16.66
N PHE A 92 4.98 -7.70 15.84
CA PHE A 92 4.34 -7.35 14.60
C PHE A 92 5.38 -7.48 13.49
N TYR A 93 5.08 -8.26 12.47
CA TYR A 93 5.92 -8.42 11.29
C TYR A 93 5.18 -7.87 10.08
N LEU A 94 5.88 -7.12 9.26
CA LEU A 94 5.28 -6.47 8.09
C LEU A 94 5.29 -7.45 6.93
N VAL A 95 4.10 -7.89 6.54
CA VAL A 95 3.86 -8.50 5.23
C VAL A 95 3.20 -7.43 4.40
N GLY A 96 3.95 -6.77 3.53
CA GLY A 96 3.41 -5.64 2.80
C GLY A 96 3.81 -5.53 1.35
N PHE A 97 3.44 -4.40 0.78
CA PHE A 97 3.59 -4.11 -0.64
C PHE A 97 3.67 -2.61 -0.86
N ASN A 98 4.21 -2.21 -2.00
CA ASN A 98 4.25 -0.83 -2.44
C ASN A 98 3.16 -0.54 -3.46
N VAL A 99 2.47 0.61 -3.30
CA VAL A 99 1.71 1.29 -4.36
C VAL A 99 2.01 2.77 -4.25
N ASP A 100 2.84 3.25 -5.16
CA ASP A 100 3.33 4.62 -5.20
C ASP A 100 2.21 5.69 -5.38
N ASN A 101 1.28 5.45 -6.31
CA ASN A 101 0.33 6.45 -6.81
C ASN A 101 -1.12 6.17 -6.39
N LEU A 102 -1.33 5.40 -5.32
CA LEU A 102 -2.69 5.10 -4.82
C LEU A 102 -3.41 6.38 -4.39
N GLY A 103 -2.66 7.34 -3.82
CA GLY A 103 -3.12 8.68 -3.48
C GLY A 103 -3.60 9.50 -4.70
N GLU A 104 -3.39 9.06 -5.93
CA GLU A 104 -3.84 9.77 -7.13
C GLU A 104 -5.14 9.18 -7.72
N ALA A 105 -5.67 8.09 -7.17
CA ALA A 105 -6.77 7.35 -7.75
C ALA A 105 -8.03 8.20 -8.00
N LEU A 106 -8.31 9.19 -7.15
CA LEU A 106 -9.47 10.10 -7.31
C LEU A 106 -9.26 11.15 -8.42
N LEU A 107 -8.02 11.40 -8.85
CA LEU A 107 -7.74 12.30 -9.97
C LEU A 107 -7.97 11.65 -11.33
N ALA A 108 -7.91 10.32 -11.39
CA ALA A 108 -8.06 9.57 -12.62
C ALA A 108 -9.46 9.77 -13.22
N GLN A 109 -9.52 10.37 -14.42
CA GLN A 109 -10.80 10.62 -15.08
C GLN A 109 -11.43 9.31 -15.56
N PRO A 110 -12.74 9.11 -15.33
CA PRO A 110 -13.46 7.93 -15.78
C PRO A 110 -13.31 7.66 -17.27
N SER A 111 -13.21 8.66 -18.16
CA SER A 111 -13.10 8.42 -19.61
C SER A 111 -11.73 7.91 -20.08
N ARG A 112 -10.64 8.16 -19.34
CA ARG A 112 -9.31 7.61 -19.64
C ARG A 112 -9.10 6.25 -18.98
N ALA A 113 -9.62 6.07 -17.77
CA ALA A 113 -9.56 4.78 -17.07
C ALA A 113 -10.64 3.78 -17.54
N ALA A 114 -11.84 4.21 -17.95
CA ALA A 114 -12.90 3.36 -18.49
C ALA A 114 -12.65 2.88 -19.91
N ALA A 115 -11.66 3.42 -20.63
CA ALA A 115 -11.13 2.76 -21.83
C ALA A 115 -10.59 1.36 -21.50
N GLY A 116 -10.31 1.09 -20.21
CA GLY A 116 -9.85 -0.17 -19.70
C GLY A 116 -10.82 -1.00 -18.86
N GLY A 117 -12.02 -0.53 -18.49
CA GLY A 117 -13.01 -1.39 -17.81
C GLY A 117 -12.68 -1.89 -16.38
N GLY A 118 -11.70 -1.30 -15.68
CA GLY A 118 -11.41 -1.56 -14.25
C GLY A 118 -12.06 -0.54 -13.30
N PRO A 119 -12.00 -0.77 -11.96
CA PRO A 119 -12.49 0.20 -10.97
C PRO A 119 -11.67 1.49 -11.02
N THR A 120 -12.26 2.59 -10.56
CA THR A 120 -11.61 3.92 -10.53
C THR A 120 -11.90 4.63 -9.22
N GLY A 121 -11.10 5.64 -8.87
CA GLY A 121 -11.33 6.42 -7.66
C GLY A 121 -11.35 5.56 -6.40
N VAL A 122 -12.35 5.80 -5.56
CA VAL A 122 -12.54 5.10 -4.27
C VAL A 122 -12.68 3.59 -4.44
N ASP A 123 -13.36 3.12 -5.50
CA ASP A 123 -13.56 1.69 -5.71
C ASP A 123 -12.25 0.99 -6.06
N ALA A 124 -11.33 1.66 -6.76
CA ALA A 124 -10.01 1.11 -7.04
C ALA A 124 -9.13 1.03 -5.79
N ILE A 125 -9.16 2.08 -4.95
CA ILE A 125 -8.48 2.08 -3.64
C ILE A 125 -9.00 0.91 -2.80
N ARG A 126 -10.33 0.79 -2.69
CA ARG A 126 -10.96 -0.27 -1.90
C ARG A 126 -10.62 -1.65 -2.43
N GLU A 127 -10.67 -1.85 -3.74
CA GLU A 127 -10.32 -3.13 -4.35
C GLU A 127 -8.89 -3.52 -4.03
N VAL A 128 -7.90 -2.66 -4.27
CA VAL A 128 -6.48 -2.95 -3.97
C VAL A 128 -6.30 -3.34 -2.50
N LEU A 129 -6.81 -2.53 -1.57
CA LEU A 129 -6.56 -2.72 -0.14
C LEU A 129 -7.31 -3.93 0.44
N GLN A 130 -8.57 -4.14 0.05
CA GLN A 130 -9.33 -5.33 0.49
C GLN A 130 -8.77 -6.61 -0.11
N THR A 131 -8.30 -6.54 -1.35
CA THR A 131 -7.68 -7.68 -2.03
C THR A 131 -6.37 -8.06 -1.37
N ALA A 132 -5.52 -7.07 -1.06
CA ALA A 132 -4.30 -7.31 -0.30
C ALA A 132 -4.60 -7.88 1.08
N ALA A 133 -5.53 -7.30 1.84
CA ALA A 133 -5.92 -7.88 3.13
C ALA A 133 -6.39 -9.35 2.98
N ALA A 134 -7.21 -9.65 1.97
CA ALA A 134 -7.66 -11.02 1.71
C ALA A 134 -6.52 -12.02 1.37
N SER A 135 -5.39 -11.53 0.85
CA SER A 135 -4.15 -12.28 0.60
C SER A 135 -3.22 -12.35 1.84
N GLY A 136 -3.62 -11.79 2.99
CA GLY A 136 -2.86 -11.87 4.24
C GLY A 136 -1.84 -10.75 4.44
N PHE A 137 -1.81 -9.73 3.58
CA PHE A 137 -0.98 -8.54 3.82
C PHE A 137 -1.54 -7.73 4.98
N ASN A 138 -0.63 -7.06 5.69
CA ASN A 138 -0.95 -6.21 6.82
C ASN A 138 -0.37 -4.79 6.73
N ALA A 139 0.42 -4.49 5.69
CA ALA A 139 1.05 -3.19 5.50
C ALA A 139 1.07 -2.74 4.03
N ILE A 140 0.98 -1.44 3.81
CA ILE A 140 1.20 -0.79 2.51
C ILE A 140 2.15 0.38 2.68
N ARG A 141 3.10 0.53 1.74
CA ARG A 141 3.88 1.76 1.58
C ARG A 141 3.38 2.53 0.34
N THR A 142 3.17 3.83 0.50
CA THR A 142 2.66 4.72 -0.55
C THR A 142 3.23 6.13 -0.42
N TRP A 143 3.08 6.96 -1.46
CA TRP A 143 3.67 8.30 -1.49
C TRP A 143 2.71 9.38 -0.99
N ALA A 144 3.27 10.35 -0.27
CA ALA A 144 2.58 11.54 0.21
C ALA A 144 3.32 12.83 -0.23
N HIS A 145 3.92 12.84 -1.42
CA HIS A 145 4.93 13.85 -1.77
C HIS A 145 5.08 14.24 -3.23
N THR A 146 4.27 13.73 -4.17
CA THR A 146 4.51 13.99 -5.59
C THR A 146 4.56 15.50 -5.88
N THR A 147 5.65 16.00 -6.45
CA THR A 147 5.84 17.42 -6.83
C THR A 147 5.83 17.60 -8.36
N ASN A 148 5.56 16.52 -9.09
CA ASN A 148 5.44 16.47 -10.54
C ASN A 148 4.51 17.58 -11.05
N PRO A 149 4.94 18.47 -11.97
CA PRO A 149 4.08 19.52 -12.50
C PRO A 149 2.80 19.02 -13.20
N ASN A 150 2.79 17.77 -13.67
CA ASN A 150 1.63 17.17 -14.32
C ASN A 150 0.59 16.66 -13.31
N ARG A 151 1.04 16.19 -12.13
CA ARG A 151 0.22 15.55 -11.08
C ARG A 151 0.71 15.91 -9.67
N PRO A 152 0.78 17.20 -9.32
CA PRO A 152 1.42 17.58 -8.07
C PRO A 152 0.49 17.34 -6.88
N PHE A 153 0.97 16.57 -5.90
CA PHE A 153 0.51 16.66 -4.52
C PHE A 153 0.75 18.08 -3.97
N GLN A 154 1.98 18.58 -4.11
CA GLN A 154 2.36 19.95 -3.75
C GLN A 154 2.60 20.79 -5.00
N LEU A 155 1.72 21.78 -5.23
CA LEU A 155 1.74 22.67 -6.40
C LEU A 155 2.91 23.67 -6.37
N ARG A 156 3.22 24.14 -5.17
CA ARG A 156 4.31 25.06 -4.81
C ARG A 156 4.44 25.05 -3.28
N PRO A 157 5.52 25.60 -2.67
CA PRO A 157 5.69 25.54 -1.23
C PRO A 157 4.45 25.97 -0.44
N GLY A 158 3.93 25.05 0.39
CA GLY A 158 2.77 25.26 1.24
C GLY A 158 1.41 25.29 0.52
N GLN A 159 1.33 24.92 -0.76
CA GLN A 159 0.07 24.84 -1.51
C GLN A 159 -0.10 23.47 -2.14
N TYR A 160 -1.23 22.85 -1.84
CA TYR A 160 -1.50 21.44 -2.15
C TYR A 160 -2.70 21.31 -3.06
N ASP A 161 -2.70 20.26 -3.88
CA ASP A 161 -3.92 19.83 -4.57
C ASP A 161 -4.80 19.07 -3.57
N GLU A 162 -5.83 19.75 -3.08
CA GLU A 162 -6.78 19.19 -2.10
C GLU A 162 -7.43 17.89 -2.59
N ARG A 163 -7.52 17.65 -3.90
CA ARG A 163 -8.06 16.41 -4.45
C ARG A 163 -7.13 15.22 -4.18
N VAL A 164 -5.82 15.42 -4.24
CA VAL A 164 -4.82 14.39 -3.90
C VAL A 164 -4.82 14.16 -2.40
N PHE A 165 -4.90 15.22 -1.60
CA PHE A 165 -4.96 15.11 -0.14
C PHE A 165 -6.23 14.38 0.34
N ALA A 166 -7.39 14.70 -0.24
CA ALA A 166 -8.64 13.98 0.01
C ALA A 166 -8.60 12.52 -0.49
N SER A 167 -7.82 12.24 -1.53
CA SER A 167 -7.60 10.88 -2.02
C SER A 167 -6.74 10.07 -1.04
N LEU A 168 -5.67 10.66 -0.51
CA LEU A 168 -4.86 10.06 0.56
C LEU A 168 -5.70 9.82 1.84
N ASP A 169 -6.63 10.74 2.17
CA ASP A 169 -7.58 10.53 3.28
C ASP A 169 -8.40 9.24 3.09
N VAL A 170 -8.85 8.97 1.86
CA VAL A 170 -9.58 7.73 1.51
C VAL A 170 -8.66 6.51 1.59
N VAL A 171 -7.41 6.60 1.12
CA VAL A 171 -6.44 5.50 1.23
C VAL A 171 -6.26 5.09 2.68
N ILE A 172 -6.03 6.03 3.59
CA ILE A 172 -5.86 5.75 5.02
C ILE A 172 -7.17 5.17 5.60
N ALA A 173 -8.33 5.74 5.27
CA ALA A 173 -9.60 5.26 5.79
C ALA A 173 -9.97 3.84 5.30
N GLU A 174 -9.68 3.50 4.05
CA GLU A 174 -9.91 2.16 3.51
C GLU A 174 -8.84 1.17 3.98
N ALA A 175 -7.60 1.62 4.22
CA ALA A 175 -6.54 0.80 4.83
C ALA A 175 -6.94 0.41 6.26
N GLU A 176 -7.48 1.36 7.04
CA GLU A 176 -8.05 1.08 8.36
C GLU A 176 -9.12 -0.02 8.22
N ARG A 177 -10.13 0.17 7.36
CA ARG A 177 -11.21 -0.82 7.17
C ARG A 177 -10.72 -2.20 6.74
N ALA A 178 -9.60 -2.27 6.03
CA ALA A 178 -8.96 -3.51 5.60
C ALA A 178 -8.02 -4.11 6.65
N GLY A 179 -7.79 -3.43 7.79
CA GLY A 179 -6.86 -3.85 8.83
C GLY A 179 -5.39 -3.58 8.51
N LEU A 180 -5.09 -2.89 7.41
CA LEU A 180 -3.74 -2.58 6.96
C LEU A 180 -3.14 -1.40 7.76
N ARG A 181 -1.81 -1.40 7.89
CA ARG A 181 -1.00 -0.27 8.33
C ARG A 181 -0.39 0.46 7.13
N VAL A 182 -0.18 1.76 7.24
CA VAL A 182 0.34 2.60 6.15
C VAL A 182 1.71 3.19 6.50
N ILE A 183 2.68 3.05 5.60
CA ILE A 183 3.94 3.80 5.61
C ILE A 183 3.83 4.90 4.55
N LEU A 184 4.05 6.15 4.96
CA LEU A 184 3.98 7.32 4.08
C LEU A 184 5.37 7.88 3.81
N SER A 185 5.82 7.77 2.56
CA SER A 185 7.05 8.44 2.11
C SER A 185 6.79 9.93 1.87
N LEU A 186 7.65 10.80 2.40
CA LEU A 186 7.43 12.25 2.49
C LEU A 186 8.16 13.09 1.44
N ALA A 187 9.08 12.48 0.67
CA ALA A 187 9.73 13.09 -0.48
C ALA A 187 10.31 11.98 -1.39
N ASP A 188 10.73 12.34 -2.60
CA ASP A 188 11.41 11.43 -3.52
C ASP A 188 12.78 11.95 -3.94
N ASN A 189 13.76 11.07 -3.99
CA ASN A 189 15.06 11.37 -4.59
C ASN A 189 14.96 11.44 -6.12
N TRP A 190 14.06 10.69 -6.75
CA TRP A 190 14.00 10.56 -8.20
C TRP A 190 13.15 11.64 -8.86
N LYS A 191 13.51 11.94 -10.12
CA LYS A 191 12.94 13.05 -10.90
C LYS A 191 11.58 12.75 -11.53
N TYR A 192 11.12 11.50 -11.44
CA TYR A 192 9.89 11.04 -12.11
C TYR A 192 8.65 11.74 -11.57
N GLU A 193 8.48 11.80 -10.25
CA GLU A 193 7.37 12.52 -9.62
C GLU A 193 7.76 13.90 -9.10
N GLY A 194 8.75 14.53 -9.75
CA GLY A 194 9.43 15.72 -9.24
C GLY A 194 10.51 15.34 -8.22
N GLY A 195 10.18 15.41 -6.93
CA GLY A 195 11.09 15.08 -5.83
C GLY A 195 11.90 16.26 -5.29
N VAL A 196 13.08 15.93 -4.73
CA VAL A 196 13.95 16.88 -4.01
C VAL A 196 14.53 17.98 -4.90
N ASP A 197 14.67 17.74 -6.20
CA ASP A 197 15.19 18.71 -7.16
C ASP A 197 14.25 19.94 -7.25
N GLU A 198 12.94 19.72 -7.29
CA GLU A 198 11.90 20.75 -7.32
C GLU A 198 11.89 21.57 -6.03
N MET A 199 12.09 20.94 -4.88
CA MET A 199 12.19 21.65 -3.60
C MET A 199 13.41 22.58 -3.56
N VAL A 200 14.56 22.15 -4.13
CA VAL A 200 15.74 23.01 -4.32
C VAL A 200 15.43 24.18 -5.25
N ASP A 201 14.57 23.99 -6.23
CA ASP A 201 14.24 25.05 -7.21
C ASP A 201 13.24 26.07 -6.71
N TRP A 202 12.35 25.64 -5.84
CA TRP A 202 11.46 26.52 -5.12
C TRP A 202 12.18 27.31 -4.03
N SER A 203 13.35 26.85 -3.59
CA SER A 203 14.13 27.53 -2.57
C SER A 203 14.57 28.93 -3.02
N GLY A 204 14.27 29.92 -2.18
CA GLY A 204 14.77 31.28 -2.34
C GLY A 204 16.26 31.44 -2.05
N THR A 205 16.91 30.43 -1.44
CA THR A 205 18.32 30.50 -1.01
C THR A 205 19.26 29.62 -1.83
N ALA A 206 18.77 28.60 -2.54
CA ALA A 206 19.59 27.64 -3.30
C ALA A 206 20.22 28.18 -4.60
N GLY A 207 20.05 29.47 -4.89
CA GLY A 207 20.42 30.08 -6.15
C GLY A 207 19.54 29.61 -7.31
N ARG A 208 19.27 30.54 -8.23
CA ARG A 208 18.45 30.24 -9.41
C ARG A 208 19.14 29.19 -10.28
N ARG A 209 18.36 28.23 -10.81
CA ARG A 209 18.86 27.27 -11.80
C ARG A 209 19.44 27.98 -13.02
N ASP A 210 20.56 27.46 -13.49
CA ASP A 210 21.16 27.85 -14.77
C ASP A 210 20.21 27.51 -15.93
N GLU A 211 19.90 28.50 -16.76
CA GLU A 211 19.03 28.36 -17.92
C GLU A 211 19.61 27.39 -18.97
N ALA A 212 20.92 27.12 -18.93
CA ALA A 212 21.57 26.11 -19.76
C ALA A 212 21.19 24.67 -19.39
N PHE A 213 20.75 24.44 -18.16
CA PHE A 213 20.40 23.12 -17.64
C PHE A 213 18.97 23.13 -17.08
N PRO A 214 17.94 23.34 -17.94
CA PRO A 214 16.54 23.40 -17.51
C PRO A 214 16.13 22.10 -16.82
N LEU A 215 15.23 22.20 -15.84
CA LEU A 215 14.70 21.07 -15.11
C LEU A 215 14.20 19.99 -16.08
N ALA A 216 14.61 18.75 -15.84
CA ALA A 216 14.31 17.63 -16.71
C ALA A 216 12.89 17.09 -16.45
N THR A 217 11.86 17.88 -16.72
CA THR A 217 10.46 17.43 -16.57
C THR A 217 9.99 16.79 -17.87
N GLN A 218 10.19 15.48 -18.06
CA GLN A 218 9.63 14.77 -19.22
C GLN A 218 8.47 13.87 -18.82
N GLY A 219 7.26 14.44 -18.76
CA GLY A 219 6.01 13.67 -18.75
C GLY A 219 5.82 12.75 -17.53
N ASP A 220 5.04 11.69 -17.73
CA ASP A 220 4.89 10.60 -16.77
C ASP A 220 5.97 9.53 -17.10
N GLY A 221 7.16 9.63 -16.51
CA GLY A 221 8.14 8.53 -16.51
C GLY A 221 9.52 8.91 -15.92
N ASP A 222 10.34 7.89 -15.60
CA ASP A 222 11.73 8.09 -15.20
C ASP A 222 12.49 8.95 -16.21
N VAL A 223 13.22 9.93 -15.69
CA VAL A 223 14.06 10.78 -16.51
C VAL A 223 15.32 10.01 -16.90
N SER A 224 15.39 9.58 -18.17
CA SER A 224 16.62 8.97 -18.69
C SER A 224 17.78 9.98 -18.66
N GLU A 225 18.82 9.64 -17.91
CA GLU A 225 20.06 10.41 -17.84
C GLU A 225 21.11 9.95 -18.87
N ALA A 226 20.80 8.95 -19.70
CA ALA A 226 21.74 8.32 -20.62
C ALA A 226 22.39 9.35 -21.57
N ASP A 227 21.57 10.26 -22.09
CA ASP A 227 21.99 11.27 -23.07
C ASP A 227 22.51 12.57 -22.44
N TRP A 228 22.63 12.65 -21.11
CA TRP A 228 23.16 13.85 -20.48
C TRP A 228 24.64 14.03 -20.78
N THR A 229 25.07 15.27 -21.00
CA THR A 229 26.50 15.57 -21.09
C THR A 229 27.15 15.44 -19.70
N PRO A 230 28.48 15.24 -19.62
CA PRO A 230 29.19 15.25 -18.33
C PRO A 230 28.92 16.52 -17.51
N GLU A 231 28.87 17.69 -18.16
CA GLU A 231 28.59 18.98 -17.52
C GLU A 231 27.18 19.02 -16.93
N ARG A 232 26.19 18.47 -17.64
CA ARG A 232 24.83 18.37 -17.12
C ARG A 232 24.76 17.42 -15.92
N ARG A 233 25.39 16.25 -15.99
CA ARG A 233 25.43 15.29 -14.86
C ARG A 233 26.04 15.90 -13.61
N GLU A 234 27.18 16.58 -13.76
CA GLU A 234 27.82 17.28 -12.66
C GLU A 234 26.91 18.39 -12.09
N TYR A 235 26.32 19.21 -12.95
CA TYR A 235 25.42 20.29 -12.53
C TYR A 235 24.23 19.76 -11.71
N GLU A 236 23.53 18.76 -12.24
CA GLU A 236 22.34 18.18 -11.61
C GLU A 236 22.71 17.49 -10.28
N ALA A 237 23.85 16.79 -10.23
CA ALA A 237 24.33 16.17 -9.00
C ALA A 237 24.67 17.18 -7.90
N ARG A 238 25.40 18.25 -8.25
CA ARG A 238 25.73 19.34 -7.31
C ARG A 238 24.48 20.08 -6.85
N ARG A 239 23.51 20.28 -7.75
CA ARG A 239 22.26 20.97 -7.43
C ARG A 239 21.37 20.13 -6.50
N LYS A 240 21.19 18.84 -6.77
CA LYS A 240 20.45 17.92 -5.89
C LYS A 240 21.03 17.91 -4.48
N ALA A 241 22.36 17.91 -4.35
CA ALA A 241 23.02 17.96 -3.05
C ALA A 241 22.69 19.21 -2.19
N LEU A 242 22.18 20.29 -2.80
CA LEU A 242 21.69 21.46 -2.07
C LEU A 242 20.47 21.13 -1.20
N PHE A 243 19.66 20.13 -1.56
CA PHE A 243 18.50 19.73 -0.77
C PHE A 243 18.86 19.44 0.69
N PHE A 244 20.03 18.83 0.91
CA PHE A 244 20.48 18.40 2.23
C PHE A 244 21.06 19.55 3.08
N VAL A 245 21.41 20.71 2.49
CA VAL A 245 22.16 21.77 3.18
C VAL A 245 21.55 23.16 3.07
N ASP A 246 20.85 23.45 1.98
CA ASP A 246 20.21 24.73 1.76
C ASP A 246 19.07 24.96 2.76
N GLU A 247 19.05 26.15 3.37
CA GLU A 247 18.06 26.48 4.41
C GLU A 247 16.64 26.54 3.85
N GLY A 248 16.45 27.20 2.70
CA GLY A 248 15.13 27.30 2.07
C GLY A 248 14.57 25.95 1.64
N ALA A 249 15.39 25.07 1.05
CA ALA A 249 14.96 23.72 0.67
C ALA A 249 14.52 22.89 1.89
N ARG A 250 15.29 22.94 2.98
CA ARG A 250 14.95 22.26 4.23
C ARG A 250 13.67 22.80 4.87
N GLU A 251 13.47 24.12 4.85
CA GLU A 251 12.22 24.72 5.36
C GLU A 251 11.00 24.39 4.50
N ILE A 252 11.17 24.27 3.18
CA ILE A 252 10.10 23.78 2.29
C ILE A 252 9.72 22.34 2.66
N TYR A 253 10.71 21.46 2.85
CA TYR A 253 10.47 20.08 3.28
C TYR A 253 9.76 20.04 4.65
N LYS A 254 10.24 20.77 5.65
CA LYS A 254 9.59 20.84 6.98
C LYS A 254 8.16 21.38 6.89
N GLY A 255 7.90 22.34 6.01
CA GLY A 255 6.57 22.84 5.72
C GLY A 255 5.65 21.78 5.10
N HIS A 256 6.19 20.93 4.22
CA HIS A 256 5.50 19.76 3.66
C HIS A 256 5.17 18.72 4.74
N VAL A 257 6.16 18.29 5.51
CA VAL A 257 5.97 17.33 6.61
C VAL A 257 4.91 17.84 7.59
N SER A 258 4.96 19.13 7.97
CA SER A 258 3.96 19.73 8.85
C SER A 258 2.55 19.68 8.27
N ALA A 259 2.39 19.92 6.97
CA ALA A 259 1.09 19.86 6.31
C ALA A 259 0.51 18.44 6.30
N VAL A 260 1.33 17.43 5.96
CA VAL A 260 0.92 16.02 5.96
C VAL A 260 0.56 15.55 7.38
N VAL A 261 1.47 15.73 8.33
CA VAL A 261 1.30 15.27 9.72
C VAL A 261 0.10 15.94 10.41
N ASN A 262 -0.14 17.24 10.14
CA ASN A 262 -1.27 17.96 10.73
C ASN A 262 -2.57 17.89 9.92
N ARG A 263 -2.61 17.14 8.82
CA ARG A 263 -3.83 16.94 8.03
C ARG A 263 -4.90 16.29 8.90
N VAL A 264 -6.09 16.89 8.95
CA VAL A 264 -7.30 16.23 9.45
C VAL A 264 -7.94 15.47 8.30
N ASN A 265 -7.97 14.14 8.43
CA ASN A 265 -8.57 13.24 7.46
C ASN A 265 -10.05 13.57 7.27
N THR A 266 -10.47 13.87 6.05
CA THR A 266 -11.86 14.27 5.74
C THR A 266 -12.87 13.12 5.83
N VAL A 267 -12.41 11.86 5.87
CA VAL A 267 -13.23 10.66 6.01
C VAL A 267 -13.36 10.23 7.47
N THR A 268 -12.24 10.18 8.21
CA THR A 268 -12.20 9.67 9.59
C THR A 268 -12.34 10.77 10.64
N GLY A 269 -12.04 12.03 10.28
CA GLY A 269 -12.02 13.17 11.19
C GLY A 269 -10.81 13.22 12.12
N ARG A 270 -9.87 12.26 12.03
CA ARG A 270 -8.64 12.23 12.84
C ARG A 270 -7.53 13.04 12.16
N ARG A 271 -6.69 13.68 12.97
CA ARG A 271 -5.41 14.20 12.48
C ARG A 271 -4.50 13.02 12.14
N TYR A 272 -3.71 13.12 11.07
CA TYR A 272 -2.78 12.05 10.68
C TYR A 272 -1.82 11.70 11.83
N ALA A 273 -1.29 12.69 12.55
CA ALA A 273 -0.48 12.48 13.76
C ALA A 273 -1.18 11.71 14.91
N GLU A 274 -2.50 11.52 14.83
CA GLU A 274 -3.32 10.82 15.82
C GLU A 274 -3.98 9.57 15.25
N ASP A 275 -3.69 9.20 13.99
CA ASP A 275 -4.33 8.09 13.30
C ASP A 275 -3.42 6.85 13.32
N PRO A 276 -3.67 5.86 14.20
CA PRO A 276 -2.83 4.67 14.29
C PRO A 276 -2.83 3.81 13.03
N THR A 277 -3.70 4.08 12.05
CA THR A 277 -3.61 3.41 10.74
C THR A 277 -2.28 3.69 10.06
N ILE A 278 -1.73 4.89 10.26
CA ILE A 278 -0.36 5.18 9.84
C ILE A 278 0.57 4.47 10.83
N MET A 279 1.50 3.67 10.32
CA MET A 279 2.53 3.03 11.14
C MET A 279 3.76 3.93 11.23
N ALA A 280 4.20 4.48 10.10
CA ALA A 280 5.45 5.20 10.03
C ALA A 280 5.44 6.30 8.97
N PHE A 281 6.30 7.29 9.20
CA PHE A 281 6.74 8.25 8.19
C PHE A 281 8.14 7.86 7.70
N ASP A 282 8.26 7.75 6.38
CA ASP A 282 9.51 7.55 5.65
C ASP A 282 9.96 8.93 5.16
N LEU A 283 11.14 9.36 5.58
CA LEU A 283 11.60 10.73 5.37
C LEU A 283 11.77 11.07 3.89
N LEU A 284 12.33 10.17 3.10
CA LEU A 284 12.69 10.41 1.71
C LEU A 284 12.93 9.07 1.02
N ASN A 285 12.21 8.80 -0.07
CA ASN A 285 12.46 7.64 -0.90
C ASN A 285 13.85 7.70 -1.54
N GLU A 286 14.68 6.70 -1.25
CA GLU A 286 16.01 6.43 -1.84
C GLU A 286 16.96 7.65 -1.88
N PRO A 287 17.26 8.33 -0.75
CA PRO A 287 18.09 9.52 -0.73
C PRO A 287 19.47 9.23 -1.33
N ARG A 288 19.89 10.05 -2.30
CA ARG A 288 21.24 10.00 -2.87
C ARG A 288 21.87 11.38 -2.97
N CYS A 289 23.17 11.41 -2.66
CA CYS A 289 24.05 12.55 -2.81
C CYS A 289 25.39 12.05 -3.38
N LEU A 290 25.76 12.46 -4.59
CA LEU A 290 26.93 11.90 -5.28
C LEU A 290 28.25 12.52 -4.77
N GLU A 291 29.05 11.71 -4.08
CA GLU A 291 30.36 12.07 -3.52
C GLU A 291 31.34 12.54 -4.61
N ASP A 292 31.27 11.94 -5.81
CA ASP A 292 32.14 12.26 -6.96
C ASP A 292 32.07 13.74 -7.37
N TYR A 293 30.91 14.37 -7.18
CA TYR A 293 30.69 15.77 -7.53
C TYR A 293 30.63 16.69 -6.31
N THR A 294 30.29 16.12 -5.15
CA THR A 294 30.04 16.86 -3.92
C THR A 294 30.66 16.13 -2.72
N PRO A 295 31.92 16.44 -2.37
CA PRO A 295 32.59 15.80 -1.24
C PRO A 295 31.86 16.03 0.10
N GLY A 296 31.83 15.00 0.93
CA GLY A 296 31.15 14.98 2.23
C GLY A 296 29.63 14.79 2.11
N CYS A 297 29.15 14.12 1.08
CA CYS A 297 27.72 13.86 0.87
C CYS A 297 27.12 13.00 1.98
N ALA A 298 27.84 11.99 2.45
CA ALA A 298 27.38 11.12 3.55
C ALA A 298 27.16 11.89 4.85
N ASP A 299 28.07 12.82 5.18
CA ASP A 299 27.93 13.68 6.36
C ASP A 299 26.73 14.64 6.23
N ARG A 300 26.51 15.20 5.04
CA ARG A 300 25.38 16.09 4.76
C ARG A 300 24.05 15.35 4.87
N LEU A 301 23.95 14.16 4.29
CA LEU A 301 22.75 13.32 4.40
C LEU A 301 22.50 12.93 5.86
N SER A 302 23.53 12.49 6.59
CA SER A 302 23.41 12.13 8.02
C SER A 302 22.94 13.31 8.87
N ALA A 303 23.49 14.51 8.64
CA ALA A 303 23.05 15.73 9.33
C ALA A 303 21.59 16.10 8.99
N TRP A 304 21.20 15.94 7.72
CA TRP A 304 19.83 16.17 7.27
C TRP A 304 18.85 15.18 7.91
N VAL A 305 19.16 13.88 7.91
CA VAL A 305 18.32 12.83 8.54
C VAL A 305 18.12 13.14 10.01
N LYS A 306 19.20 13.47 10.74
CA LYS A 306 19.13 13.85 12.15
C LYS A 306 18.21 15.04 12.38
N GLU A 307 18.33 16.07 11.56
CA GLU A 307 17.49 17.28 11.67
C GLU A 307 16.01 16.99 11.36
N MET A 308 15.72 16.27 10.27
CA MET A 308 14.36 16.01 9.82
C MET A 308 13.62 15.01 10.72
N ALA A 309 14.31 13.97 11.20
CA ALA A 309 13.75 13.06 12.19
C ALA A 309 13.42 13.80 13.50
N ALA A 310 14.32 14.67 13.98
CA ALA A 310 14.06 15.47 15.18
C ALA A 310 12.90 16.45 14.99
N TYR A 311 12.79 17.09 13.81
CA TYR A 311 11.67 17.96 13.49
C TYR A 311 10.35 17.20 13.45
N LEU A 312 10.28 16.06 12.76
CA LEU A 312 9.06 15.26 12.68
C LEU A 312 8.59 14.86 14.08
N ARG A 313 9.51 14.35 14.92
CA ARG A 313 9.22 14.00 16.31
C ARG A 313 8.73 15.17 17.17
N SER A 314 9.07 16.40 16.81
CA SER A 314 8.63 17.60 17.54
C SER A 314 7.15 17.94 17.27
N ILE A 315 6.60 17.48 16.14
CA ILE A 315 5.22 17.72 15.73
C ILE A 315 4.34 16.47 15.80
N ASP A 316 4.96 15.28 15.89
CA ASP A 316 4.31 13.98 16.07
C ASP A 316 5.10 13.12 17.06
N ALA A 317 4.48 12.80 18.19
CA ALA A 317 5.08 11.98 19.24
C ALA A 317 4.65 10.50 19.20
N ASN A 318 3.83 10.10 18.22
CA ASN A 318 3.17 8.80 18.18
C ASN A 318 3.77 7.85 17.13
N HIS A 319 4.05 8.35 15.92
CA HIS A 319 4.44 7.51 14.79
C HIS A 319 5.92 7.18 14.77
N LEU A 320 6.23 6.04 14.15
CA LEU A 320 7.60 5.64 13.86
C LEU A 320 8.16 6.47 12.70
N VAL A 321 9.48 6.63 12.69
CA VAL A 321 10.23 7.29 11.63
C VAL A 321 11.26 6.31 11.06
N THR A 322 11.44 6.31 9.74
CA THR A 322 12.57 5.69 9.02
C THR A 322 13.15 6.67 8.01
N VAL A 323 14.29 6.32 7.40
CA VAL A 323 14.92 7.16 6.40
C VAL A 323 14.30 6.99 5.02
N GLY A 324 14.11 5.75 4.55
CA GLY A 324 13.74 5.45 3.16
C GLY A 324 14.92 5.01 2.29
N GLU A 325 16.02 4.57 2.91
CA GLU A 325 17.28 4.28 2.23
C GLU A 325 17.30 2.93 1.53
N GLU A 326 18.06 2.87 0.43
CA GLU A 326 18.33 1.59 -0.23
C GLU A 326 19.20 0.68 0.63
N GLY A 327 19.99 1.27 1.54
CA GLY A 327 20.76 0.54 2.56
C GLY A 327 22.25 0.43 2.25
N PHE A 328 22.81 1.24 1.37
CA PHE A 328 24.25 1.13 1.09
C PHE A 328 25.08 1.52 2.33
N TRP A 329 26.11 0.72 2.61
CA TRP A 329 27.10 1.07 3.62
C TRP A 329 28.09 2.12 3.08
N GLY A 330 28.53 3.02 3.96
CA GLY A 330 29.50 4.04 3.63
C GLY A 330 30.87 3.46 3.25
N LYS A 331 31.67 4.21 2.50
CA LYS A 331 32.95 3.73 1.93
C LYS A 331 33.97 3.17 2.93
N ASP A 332 33.93 3.63 4.17
CA ASP A 332 34.87 3.24 5.23
C ASP A 332 34.29 2.14 6.13
N ASP A 333 33.07 1.69 5.86
CA ASP A 333 32.41 0.62 6.57
C ASP A 333 32.90 -0.76 6.08
N ALA A 334 33.11 -1.69 7.00
CA ALA A 334 33.52 -3.05 6.66
C ALA A 334 32.45 -3.79 5.83
N ASP A 335 31.18 -3.51 6.08
CA ASP A 335 30.05 -4.10 5.37
C ASP A 335 29.86 -3.51 3.97
N ALA A 336 30.62 -2.47 3.59
CA ALA A 336 30.65 -1.97 2.20
C ALA A 336 31.12 -3.03 1.19
N ALA A 337 31.74 -4.12 1.65
CA ALA A 337 32.02 -5.31 0.82
C ALA A 337 30.74 -6.01 0.31
N HIS A 338 29.60 -5.79 0.96
CA HIS A 338 28.28 -6.30 0.56
C HIS A 338 27.55 -5.37 -0.42
N ASN A 339 28.03 -4.14 -0.63
CA ASN A 339 27.43 -3.21 -1.59
C ASN A 339 27.44 -3.76 -3.02
N PRO A 340 26.42 -3.44 -3.85
CA PRO A 340 26.44 -3.82 -5.25
C PRO A 340 27.66 -3.23 -5.97
N GLY A 341 28.29 -4.05 -6.82
CA GLY A 341 29.54 -3.71 -7.51
C GLY A 341 30.83 -4.05 -6.74
N ALA A 342 30.78 -4.23 -5.41
CA ALA A 342 31.99 -4.46 -4.61
C ALA A 342 32.75 -5.73 -5.03
N ALA A 343 32.03 -6.80 -5.33
CA ALA A 343 32.60 -8.08 -5.79
C ALA A 343 33.40 -7.98 -7.10
N VAL A 344 33.17 -6.94 -7.91
CA VAL A 344 33.90 -6.67 -9.15
C VAL A 344 34.83 -5.45 -9.04
N GLY A 345 35.12 -5.02 -7.80
CA GLY A 345 36.04 -3.91 -7.52
C GLY A 345 35.46 -2.51 -7.76
N SER A 346 34.13 -2.38 -7.82
CA SER A 346 33.44 -1.10 -7.93
C SER A 346 32.81 -0.70 -6.60
N ASP A 347 32.99 0.54 -6.21
CA ASP A 347 32.51 1.16 -4.97
C ASP A 347 31.48 2.28 -5.24
N TRP A 348 30.80 2.24 -6.39
CA TRP A 348 29.83 3.26 -6.78
C TRP A 348 28.73 3.45 -5.73
N ALA A 349 28.23 2.37 -5.13
CA ALA A 349 27.16 2.41 -4.14
C ALA A 349 27.62 3.07 -2.84
N ALA A 350 28.87 2.90 -2.44
CA ALA A 350 29.44 3.59 -1.30
C ALA A 350 29.66 5.10 -1.54
N ARG A 351 29.53 5.57 -2.79
CA ARG A 351 29.72 6.97 -3.21
C ARG A 351 28.41 7.71 -3.50
N VAL A 352 27.26 7.09 -3.28
CA VAL A 352 25.95 7.78 -3.44
C VAL A 352 25.48 8.47 -2.16
N GLY A 353 26.36 8.62 -1.17
CA GLY A 353 26.10 9.40 0.04
C GLY A 353 25.32 8.64 1.13
N GLN A 354 24.92 7.41 0.88
CA GLN A 354 24.32 6.56 1.91
C GLN A 354 25.39 5.95 2.84
N ASP A 355 25.01 5.79 4.10
CA ASP A 355 25.72 5.09 5.16
C ASP A 355 24.66 4.50 6.10
N PHE A 356 24.28 3.25 5.80
CA PHE A 356 23.20 2.54 6.47
C PHE A 356 23.23 2.65 7.99
N VAL A 357 24.40 2.52 8.63
CA VAL A 357 24.48 2.53 10.10
C VAL A 357 24.47 3.94 10.65
N ALA A 358 25.17 4.89 10.02
CA ALA A 358 25.17 6.26 10.50
C ALA A 358 23.79 6.92 10.38
N GLN A 359 23.09 6.67 9.26
CA GLN A 359 21.85 7.36 8.93
C GLN A 359 20.64 6.75 9.64
N HIS A 360 20.63 5.44 9.89
CA HIS A 360 19.57 4.82 10.68
C HIS A 360 19.75 4.94 12.21
N ALA A 361 20.83 5.55 12.69
CA ALA A 361 21.07 5.74 14.13
C ALA A 361 20.04 6.66 14.80
N GLU A 362 19.43 7.60 14.07
CA GLU A 362 18.55 8.65 14.61
C GLU A 362 17.03 8.38 14.42
N VAL A 363 16.67 7.28 13.74
CA VAL A 363 15.27 6.89 13.42
C VAL A 363 14.82 5.64 14.19
N ASP A 364 13.56 5.22 14.10
CA ASP A 364 13.03 4.12 14.94
C ASP A 364 13.37 2.73 14.42
N PHE A 365 13.47 2.58 13.09
CA PHE A 365 13.83 1.34 12.42
C PHE A 365 14.66 1.63 11.17
N ALA A 366 15.35 0.61 10.69
CA ALA A 366 16.15 0.69 9.49
C ALA A 366 15.40 0.19 8.26
N THR A 367 15.76 0.68 7.08
CA THR A 367 15.23 0.16 5.82
C THR A 367 16.33 -0.17 4.82
N ALA A 368 16.02 -1.13 3.95
CA ALA A 368 16.88 -1.52 2.84
C ALA A 368 16.02 -1.88 1.63
N HIS A 369 16.55 -1.66 0.43
CA HIS A 369 15.91 -1.97 -0.84
C HIS A 369 16.76 -3.00 -1.60
N VAL A 370 16.19 -3.66 -2.62
CA VAL A 370 16.92 -4.57 -3.51
C VAL A 370 16.46 -4.43 -4.96
N TRP A 371 17.37 -4.02 -5.83
CA TRP A 371 17.12 -3.84 -7.27
C TRP A 371 18.09 -4.59 -8.18
N PRO A 372 17.91 -5.91 -8.36
CA PRO A 372 18.89 -6.75 -9.04
C PRO A 372 19.08 -6.39 -10.51
N ASP A 373 18.03 -5.88 -11.16
CA ASP A 373 18.07 -5.49 -12.57
C ASP A 373 18.78 -4.14 -12.76
N ASN A 374 18.55 -3.17 -11.88
CA ASN A 374 19.15 -1.84 -11.93
C ASN A 374 20.63 -1.88 -11.52
N TRP A 375 20.96 -2.65 -10.49
CA TRP A 375 22.32 -2.74 -9.96
C TRP A 375 23.18 -3.79 -10.67
N GLN A 376 22.58 -4.53 -11.62
CA GLN A 376 23.22 -5.62 -12.36
C GLN A 376 23.70 -6.77 -11.45
N THR A 377 23.00 -7.00 -10.32
CA THR A 377 23.30 -8.01 -9.30
C THR A 377 22.29 -9.16 -9.31
N ARG A 378 22.07 -9.76 -10.48
CA ARG A 378 21.01 -10.78 -10.71
C ARG A 378 21.30 -12.19 -10.15
N ASN A 379 22.26 -12.34 -9.23
CA ASN A 379 22.60 -13.65 -8.67
C ASN A 379 21.97 -13.83 -7.28
N GLU A 380 21.46 -15.03 -7.01
CA GLU A 380 20.76 -15.37 -5.76
C GLU A 380 21.66 -15.22 -4.52
N THR A 381 22.96 -15.50 -4.65
CA THR A 381 23.93 -15.34 -3.56
C THR A 381 24.00 -13.90 -3.06
N PHE A 382 24.01 -12.93 -3.98
CA PHE A 382 24.01 -11.52 -3.62
C PHE A 382 22.72 -11.15 -2.85
N LEU A 383 21.56 -11.58 -3.33
CA LEU A 383 20.28 -11.30 -2.68
C LEU A 383 20.26 -11.83 -1.24
N ALA A 384 20.71 -13.06 -1.05
CA ALA A 384 20.76 -13.68 0.26
C ALA A 384 21.73 -12.98 1.21
N GLU A 385 22.96 -12.71 0.74
CA GLU A 385 23.95 -12.01 1.56
C GLU A 385 23.55 -10.56 1.86
N TRP A 386 22.86 -9.90 0.93
CA TRP A 386 22.32 -8.55 1.14
C TRP A 386 21.32 -8.53 2.29
N VAL A 387 20.30 -9.40 2.27
CA VAL A 387 19.30 -9.49 3.35
C VAL A 387 19.99 -9.83 4.69
N ARG A 388 20.85 -10.86 4.72
CA ARG A 388 21.56 -11.26 5.94
C ARG A 388 22.44 -10.16 6.52
N ALA A 389 23.16 -9.42 5.68
CA ALA A 389 24.06 -8.36 6.12
C ALA A 389 23.29 -7.17 6.72
N HIS A 390 22.13 -6.81 6.16
CA HIS A 390 21.27 -5.78 6.73
C HIS A 390 20.64 -6.21 8.05
N VAL A 391 20.10 -7.43 8.13
CA VAL A 391 19.54 -7.99 9.37
C VAL A 391 20.59 -8.01 10.48
N ARG A 392 21.81 -8.45 10.16
CA ARG A 392 22.94 -8.45 11.10
C ARG A 392 23.33 -7.03 11.51
N SER A 393 23.53 -6.12 10.57
CA SER A 393 23.90 -4.72 10.87
C SER A 393 22.85 -4.03 11.74
N ALA A 394 21.57 -4.18 11.41
CA ALA A 394 20.49 -3.60 12.19
C ALA A 394 20.40 -4.18 13.60
N GLY A 395 20.52 -5.51 13.73
CA GLY A 395 20.47 -6.17 15.04
C GLY A 395 21.68 -5.86 15.93
N GLU A 396 22.89 -6.02 15.39
CA GLU A 396 24.12 -5.97 16.16
C GLU A 396 24.67 -4.55 16.35
N ARG A 397 24.48 -3.67 15.36
CA ARG A 397 25.08 -2.32 15.34
C ARG A 397 24.08 -1.23 15.71
N LEU A 398 22.81 -1.38 15.34
CA LEU A 398 21.75 -0.40 15.63
C LEU A 398 20.88 -0.81 16.82
N GLY A 399 20.69 -2.12 17.06
CA GLY A 399 19.73 -2.63 18.03
C GLY A 399 18.28 -2.31 17.65
N LYS A 400 17.99 -2.23 16.35
CA LYS A 400 16.70 -1.79 15.78
C LYS A 400 16.14 -2.81 14.80
N PRO A 401 14.80 -2.83 14.57
CA PRO A 401 14.22 -3.59 13.47
C PRO A 401 14.74 -3.07 12.13
N VAL A 402 14.80 -3.94 11.12
CA VAL A 402 15.01 -3.57 9.72
C VAL A 402 13.89 -4.09 8.85
N VAL A 403 13.43 -3.29 7.90
CA VAL A 403 12.42 -3.69 6.91
C VAL A 403 13.09 -3.71 5.54
N LEU A 404 12.91 -4.81 4.81
CA LEU A 404 13.21 -4.80 3.37
C LEU A 404 12.02 -4.15 2.66
N GLU A 405 12.02 -2.82 2.59
CA GLU A 405 10.81 -2.06 2.25
C GLU A 405 10.55 -1.94 0.74
N GLU A 406 11.54 -2.31 -0.09
CA GLU A 406 11.36 -2.52 -1.52
C GLU A 406 12.24 -3.66 -2.03
N PHE A 407 11.65 -4.55 -2.82
CA PHE A 407 12.40 -5.47 -3.67
C PHE A 407 11.54 -5.91 -4.85
N GLY A 408 12.17 -6.16 -5.99
CA GLY A 408 11.43 -6.53 -7.19
C GLY A 408 12.28 -7.15 -8.29
N LYS A 409 11.60 -7.67 -9.31
CA LYS A 409 12.23 -8.22 -10.53
C LYS A 409 11.55 -7.63 -11.77
N LYS A 410 12.34 -6.89 -12.54
CA LYS A 410 11.92 -6.24 -13.78
C LYS A 410 11.66 -7.29 -14.84
N LEU A 411 10.49 -7.20 -15.48
CA LEU A 411 10.15 -7.96 -16.66
C LEU A 411 9.80 -6.97 -17.79
N GLY A 412 8.53 -6.61 -17.89
CA GLY A 412 8.04 -5.59 -18.81
C GLY A 412 6.63 -5.16 -18.41
N GLU A 413 6.08 -4.17 -19.11
CA GLU A 413 4.79 -3.54 -18.79
C GLU A 413 3.60 -4.50 -18.71
N GLN A 414 3.68 -5.67 -19.35
CA GLN A 414 2.69 -6.75 -19.35
C GLN A 414 3.44 -8.09 -19.35
N PRO A 415 3.93 -8.58 -18.20
CA PRO A 415 4.74 -9.78 -18.19
C PRO A 415 3.92 -11.01 -18.55
N LEU A 416 4.49 -11.90 -19.38
CA LEU A 416 3.91 -13.21 -19.65
C LEU A 416 4.02 -14.10 -18.43
N GLU A 417 3.07 -15.02 -18.27
CA GLU A 417 3.01 -15.93 -17.13
C GLU A 417 4.29 -16.75 -16.95
N ASP A 418 4.77 -17.35 -18.04
CA ASP A 418 6.01 -18.15 -18.06
C ASP A 418 7.24 -17.33 -17.63
N ALA A 419 7.29 -16.04 -17.99
CA ALA A 419 8.41 -15.17 -17.61
C ALA A 419 8.40 -14.85 -16.12
N VAL A 420 7.22 -14.67 -15.52
CA VAL A 420 7.12 -14.48 -14.06
C VAL A 420 7.59 -15.73 -13.33
N ILE A 421 7.09 -16.90 -13.71
CA ILE A 421 7.47 -18.18 -13.10
C ILE A 421 8.97 -18.44 -13.23
N ALA A 422 9.54 -18.15 -14.39
CA ALA A 422 10.94 -18.45 -14.69
C ALA A 422 11.93 -17.44 -14.10
N GLU A 423 11.55 -16.16 -13.96
CA GLU A 423 12.50 -15.09 -13.67
C GLU A 423 12.19 -14.31 -12.38
N ARG A 424 10.92 -14.01 -12.08
CA ARG A 424 10.51 -13.22 -10.91
C ARG A 424 10.28 -14.07 -9.67
N ASP A 425 9.56 -15.17 -9.82
CA ASP A 425 9.27 -16.10 -8.74
C ASP A 425 10.53 -16.57 -7.99
N PRO A 426 11.65 -16.94 -8.64
CA PRO A 426 12.87 -17.35 -7.94
C PRO A 426 13.47 -16.22 -7.08
N VAL A 427 13.43 -14.97 -7.57
CA VAL A 427 13.91 -13.81 -6.81
C VAL A 427 13.07 -13.60 -5.56
N PHE A 428 11.75 -13.65 -5.69
CA PHE A 428 10.83 -13.50 -4.56
C PHE A 428 10.99 -14.63 -3.55
N ARG A 429 11.01 -15.89 -4.00
CA ARG A 429 11.25 -17.06 -3.12
C ARG A 429 12.59 -16.97 -2.40
N GLY A 430 13.64 -16.49 -3.07
CA GLY A 430 14.96 -16.33 -2.46
C GLY A 430 14.95 -15.29 -1.35
N VAL A 431 14.32 -14.12 -1.58
CA VAL A 431 14.19 -13.08 -0.56
C VAL A 431 13.35 -13.56 0.63
N TYR A 432 12.20 -14.18 0.37
CA TYR A 432 11.31 -14.70 1.41
C TYR A 432 11.93 -15.82 2.23
N ALA A 433 12.68 -16.73 1.61
CA ALA A 433 13.40 -17.77 2.36
C ALA A 433 14.41 -17.21 3.37
N GLU A 434 15.08 -16.10 3.01
CA GLU A 434 16.01 -15.41 3.92
C GLU A 434 15.26 -14.61 4.99
N ALA A 435 14.10 -14.07 4.64
CA ALA A 435 13.22 -13.38 5.58
C ALA A 435 12.68 -14.35 6.65
N GLU A 436 12.06 -15.45 6.24
CA GLU A 436 11.60 -16.53 7.10
C GLU A 436 12.73 -17.07 7.99
N GLY A 437 13.92 -17.30 7.41
CA GLY A 437 15.11 -17.73 8.16
C GLY A 437 15.53 -16.73 9.24
N ALA A 438 15.50 -15.43 8.95
CA ALA A 438 15.82 -14.38 9.91
C ALA A 438 14.77 -14.29 11.02
N LEU A 439 13.48 -14.42 10.69
CA LEU A 439 12.38 -14.42 11.66
C LEU A 439 12.46 -15.62 12.60
N GLY A 440 12.66 -16.83 12.06
CA GLY A 440 12.81 -18.05 12.84
C GLY A 440 14.03 -18.04 13.78
N ALA A 441 15.07 -17.29 13.45
CA ALA A 441 16.24 -17.10 14.30
C ALA A 441 16.05 -16.04 15.40
N GLY A 442 14.93 -15.30 15.41
CA GLY A 442 14.72 -14.14 16.28
C GLY A 442 15.62 -12.96 15.92
N GLY A 443 15.98 -12.82 14.64
CA GLY A 443 16.80 -11.74 14.12
C GLY A 443 16.09 -10.38 14.12
N ALA A 444 16.76 -9.36 13.60
CA ALA A 444 16.23 -7.99 13.56
C ALA A 444 15.29 -7.69 12.39
N LEU A 445 14.94 -8.69 11.57
CA LEU A 445 14.02 -8.46 10.47
C LEU A 445 12.62 -8.17 10.99
N GLY A 446 12.09 -7.00 10.64
CA GLY A 446 10.76 -6.53 10.99
C GLY A 446 9.71 -6.78 9.91
N GLY A 447 10.11 -7.27 8.73
CA GLY A 447 9.21 -7.66 7.63
C GLY A 447 9.72 -7.25 6.25
N THR A 448 8.90 -7.50 5.24
CA THR A 448 9.20 -7.25 3.82
C THR A 448 8.04 -6.58 3.08
N LEU A 449 8.37 -5.67 2.16
CA LEU A 449 7.40 -5.04 1.26
C LEU A 449 7.89 -5.17 -0.18
N PHE A 450 7.15 -5.90 -1.01
CA PHE A 450 7.56 -6.05 -2.41
C PHE A 450 7.22 -4.81 -3.24
N TRP A 451 8.04 -4.55 -4.24
CA TRP A 451 7.77 -3.57 -5.30
C TRP A 451 7.40 -4.30 -6.60
N ARG A 452 6.18 -4.14 -7.11
CA ARG A 452 5.04 -3.40 -6.54
C ARG A 452 3.74 -4.07 -6.86
N TRP A 453 2.69 -3.72 -6.12
CA TRP A 453 1.35 -4.15 -6.48
C TRP A 453 0.97 -3.53 -7.83
N GLY A 454 0.47 -4.37 -8.74
CA GLY A 454 0.09 -4.03 -10.11
C GLY A 454 -1.16 -3.17 -10.12
N PHE A 455 -0.98 -1.88 -9.81
CA PHE A 455 -1.99 -0.85 -9.86
C PHE A 455 -1.41 0.39 -10.55
N ASN A 456 -2.22 1.06 -11.35
CA ASN A 456 -1.88 2.39 -11.86
C ASN A 456 -3.17 3.21 -11.95
N ALA A 457 -3.20 4.31 -11.21
CA ALA A 457 -4.38 5.19 -11.11
C ALA A 457 -4.90 5.63 -12.48
N TRP A 458 -4.01 5.80 -13.46
CA TRP A 458 -4.31 6.40 -14.76
C TRP A 458 -4.56 5.39 -15.87
N ASN A 459 -4.08 4.16 -15.67
CA ASN A 459 -4.30 3.05 -16.58
C ASN A 459 -4.29 1.74 -15.80
N ALA A 460 -5.48 1.23 -15.43
CA ALA A 460 -5.63 -0.01 -14.67
C ALA A 460 -4.98 -1.24 -15.33
N TRP A 461 -4.65 -1.18 -16.63
CA TRP A 461 -3.92 -2.25 -17.31
C TRP A 461 -2.42 -2.12 -17.19
N ALA A 462 -1.84 -0.92 -17.08
CA ALA A 462 -0.39 -0.74 -17.01
C ALA A 462 0.13 -1.17 -15.63
N VAL A 463 0.45 -2.45 -15.50
CA VAL A 463 0.98 -3.04 -14.27
C VAL A 463 2.38 -2.55 -13.95
N GLY A 464 3.07 -1.95 -14.92
CA GLY A 464 4.45 -1.50 -14.78
C GLY A 464 5.43 -2.68 -14.86
N GLU A 465 6.68 -2.38 -15.16
CA GLU A 465 7.71 -3.41 -15.39
C GLU A 465 7.96 -4.33 -14.17
N TYR A 466 7.54 -3.88 -12.99
CA TYR A 466 7.65 -4.58 -11.71
C TYR A 466 6.32 -5.11 -11.15
N GLY A 467 5.18 -4.78 -11.74
CA GLY A 467 3.86 -5.07 -11.16
C GLY A 467 3.59 -6.56 -11.00
N ALA A 468 3.12 -6.97 -9.81
CA ALA A 468 2.53 -8.28 -9.55
C ALA A 468 0.99 -8.17 -9.48
N PHE A 469 0.26 -9.18 -9.98
CA PHE A 469 -1.21 -9.15 -10.07
C PHE A 469 -1.85 -10.39 -9.42
N GLN A 470 -2.90 -10.19 -8.61
CA GLN A 470 -3.55 -11.29 -7.88
C GLN A 470 -4.43 -12.17 -8.78
N ASN A 471 -5.11 -11.60 -9.80
CA ASN A 471 -6.08 -12.35 -10.64
C ASN A 471 -5.44 -13.26 -11.69
N THR A 472 -4.12 -13.40 -11.67
CA THR A 472 -3.35 -14.27 -12.56
C THR A 472 -2.63 -15.27 -11.68
N ALA A 473 -3.31 -16.26 -11.09
CA ALA A 473 -2.59 -17.41 -10.54
C ALA A 473 -1.87 -18.08 -11.72
N PRO A 474 -0.52 -18.28 -11.68
CA PRO A 474 0.38 -18.42 -10.52
C PRO A 474 1.23 -17.19 -10.10
N LEU A 475 0.98 -15.99 -10.61
CA LEU A 475 1.80 -14.77 -10.45
C LEU A 475 1.87 -14.16 -9.02
N PHE A 476 1.19 -14.76 -8.04
CA PHE A 476 1.12 -14.29 -6.65
C PHE A 476 1.53 -15.34 -5.60
N ALA A 477 1.82 -16.58 -6.02
CA ALA A 477 1.97 -17.71 -5.10
C ALA A 477 3.15 -17.58 -4.10
N PRO A 478 4.34 -17.05 -4.47
CA PRO A 478 5.39 -16.81 -3.48
C PRO A 478 5.00 -15.77 -2.44
N VAL A 479 4.20 -14.78 -2.84
CA VAL A 479 3.80 -13.67 -1.98
C VAL A 479 2.71 -14.10 -0.99
N ASP A 480 1.71 -14.86 -1.47
CA ASP A 480 0.69 -15.45 -0.59
C ASP A 480 1.30 -16.47 0.40
N ALA A 481 2.36 -17.20 0.00
CA ALA A 481 3.05 -18.14 0.88
C ALA A 481 3.80 -17.45 2.03
N GLU A 482 4.47 -16.32 1.76
CA GLU A 482 5.17 -15.54 2.79
C GLU A 482 4.20 -14.97 3.82
N ALA A 483 3.05 -14.44 3.36
CA ALA A 483 2.03 -13.91 4.25
C ALA A 483 1.56 -14.96 5.28
N GLY A 484 1.48 -16.23 4.88
CA GLY A 484 1.21 -17.35 5.78
C GLY A 484 2.34 -17.61 6.77
N ALA A 485 3.59 -17.67 6.29
CA ALA A 485 4.78 -18.01 7.09
C ALA A 485 5.08 -16.96 8.18
N GLU A 486 5.04 -15.67 7.85
CA GLU A 486 5.25 -14.61 8.84
C GLU A 486 4.16 -14.61 9.94
N GLY A 487 2.93 -14.98 9.57
CA GLY A 487 1.83 -15.21 10.50
C GLY A 487 2.12 -16.30 11.53
N GLU A 488 2.79 -17.40 11.13
CA GLU A 488 3.23 -18.44 12.09
C GLU A 488 4.27 -17.92 13.07
N HIS A 489 5.27 -17.20 12.56
CA HIS A 489 6.33 -16.64 13.38
C HIS A 489 5.79 -15.65 14.43
N ALA A 490 4.88 -14.75 14.03
CA ALA A 490 4.23 -13.82 14.95
C ALA A 490 3.47 -14.52 16.07
N ALA A 491 2.77 -15.62 15.75
CA ALA A 491 1.99 -16.39 16.70
C ALA A 491 2.86 -17.25 17.65
N ALA A 492 4.05 -17.66 17.22
CA ALA A 492 4.95 -18.51 17.99
C ALA A 492 5.76 -17.76 19.06
N LEU A 493 5.87 -16.43 18.97
CA LEU A 493 6.66 -15.63 19.90
C LEU A 493 5.92 -15.29 21.19
N GLU A 494 6.65 -15.32 22.30
CA GLU A 494 6.09 -15.01 23.62
C GLU A 494 5.56 -13.57 23.70
N THR A 495 4.38 -13.42 24.29
CA THR A 495 3.83 -12.10 24.63
C THR A 495 4.71 -11.40 25.66
N GLY A 496 4.87 -10.08 25.53
CA GLY A 496 5.71 -9.31 26.45
C GLY A 496 5.30 -9.48 27.93
N ALA A 497 6.29 -9.58 28.82
CA ALA A 497 6.07 -9.69 30.26
C ALA A 497 5.19 -8.54 30.81
N GLY A 498 4.20 -8.87 31.65
CA GLY A 498 3.28 -7.91 32.26
C GLY A 498 1.97 -7.69 31.51
N CYS A 499 1.80 -8.30 30.33
CA CYS A 499 0.52 -8.31 29.64
C CYS A 499 -0.33 -9.41 30.25
N ALA A 500 -1.36 -9.02 31.00
CA ALA A 500 -2.33 -9.97 31.53
C ALA A 500 -2.87 -10.84 30.38
N ALA A 501 -3.27 -12.07 30.70
CA ALA A 501 -3.99 -12.99 29.80
C ALA A 501 -5.35 -12.43 29.28
N ASP A 502 -5.58 -11.12 29.49
CA ASP A 502 -6.74 -10.33 29.10
C ASP A 502 -6.66 -9.83 27.65
N ALA A 503 -5.55 -10.08 26.93
CA ALA A 503 -5.54 -10.13 25.47
C ALA A 503 -6.35 -11.36 25.05
N GLY A 504 -7.66 -11.22 25.16
CA GLY A 504 -8.59 -12.33 25.18
C GLY A 504 -8.34 -13.27 24.02
N CYS A 505 -8.35 -14.57 24.26
CA CYS A 505 -8.23 -15.56 23.20
C CYS A 505 -9.51 -15.58 22.36
N TRP A 506 -9.68 -14.64 21.43
CA TRP A 506 -10.90 -14.56 20.63
C TRP A 506 -10.83 -15.57 19.49
N VAL A 507 -11.94 -16.25 19.22
CA VAL A 507 -12.02 -17.29 18.20
C VAL A 507 -13.22 -17.02 17.32
N GLY A 508 -13.01 -17.15 16.00
CA GLY A 508 -14.10 -17.09 15.04
C GLY A 508 -15.03 -18.29 15.14
N VAL A 509 -16.31 -18.04 15.39
CA VAL A 509 -17.39 -19.03 15.29
C VAL A 509 -18.45 -18.59 14.28
N SER A 510 -18.92 -19.53 13.46
CA SER A 510 -20.08 -19.33 12.59
C SER A 510 -21.22 -20.21 13.04
N ARG A 511 -22.35 -19.61 13.45
CA ARG A 511 -23.58 -20.34 13.79
C ARG A 511 -24.75 -19.73 13.05
N LEU A 512 -25.50 -20.58 12.33
CA LEU A 512 -26.71 -20.19 11.59
C LEU A 512 -26.47 -19.05 10.59
N GLY A 513 -25.29 -19.01 9.95
CA GLY A 513 -24.92 -17.98 8.99
C GLY A 513 -24.48 -16.64 9.62
N ILE A 514 -24.36 -16.56 10.95
CA ILE A 514 -23.84 -15.40 11.66
C ILE A 514 -22.41 -15.68 12.10
N ALA A 515 -21.47 -14.94 11.50
CA ALA A 515 -20.07 -14.86 11.91
C ALA A 515 -19.93 -14.07 13.22
N ARG A 516 -19.20 -14.61 14.21
CA ARG A 516 -18.97 -13.99 15.52
C ARG A 516 -17.61 -14.33 16.06
N CYS A 517 -17.11 -13.50 16.96
CA CYS A 517 -15.92 -13.80 17.73
C CYS A 517 -16.29 -14.04 19.20
N GLU A 518 -15.83 -15.17 19.72
CA GLU A 518 -16.06 -15.59 21.09
C GLU A 518 -14.73 -15.63 21.85
N LEU A 519 -14.72 -15.09 23.07
CA LEU A 519 -13.59 -15.22 23.96
C LEU A 519 -13.49 -16.66 24.49
N GLN A 520 -12.42 -17.36 24.11
CA GLN A 520 -12.16 -18.78 24.39
C GLN A 520 -10.75 -18.99 25.03
N PRO A 521 -10.51 -18.54 26.28
CA PRO A 521 -9.18 -18.61 26.91
C PRO A 521 -8.59 -20.03 26.97
N ALA A 522 -9.45 -21.05 27.06
CA ALA A 522 -9.05 -22.45 27.06
C ALA A 522 -8.45 -22.94 25.72
N VAL A 523 -8.74 -22.27 24.60
CA VAL A 523 -8.12 -22.57 23.30
C VAL A 523 -6.65 -22.16 23.33
N CYS A 524 -6.34 -20.95 23.81
CA CYS A 524 -4.96 -20.49 23.92
C CYS A 524 -4.13 -21.32 24.91
N GLN A 525 -4.74 -21.76 26.02
CA GLN A 525 -4.06 -22.68 26.94
C GLN A 525 -3.70 -24.01 26.28
N ARG A 526 -4.62 -24.59 25.49
CA ARG A 526 -4.34 -25.82 24.71
C ARG A 526 -3.33 -25.58 23.60
N ASN A 527 -3.42 -24.49 22.84
CA ASN A 527 -2.49 -24.18 21.76
C ASN A 527 -1.07 -23.95 22.29
N ALA A 528 -0.91 -23.35 23.47
CA ALA A 528 0.38 -23.21 24.14
C ALA A 528 0.96 -24.56 24.60
N GLU A 529 0.11 -25.47 25.08
CA GLU A 529 0.50 -26.82 25.51
C GLU A 529 0.79 -27.76 24.30
N GLU A 530 0.08 -27.61 23.18
CA GLU A 530 0.19 -28.44 21.97
C GLU A 530 1.21 -27.89 20.93
N GLY A 531 1.49 -26.59 20.93
CA GLY A 531 2.42 -25.91 20.02
C GLY A 531 3.88 -26.38 20.12
N ALA A 532 4.27 -27.01 21.23
CA ALA A 532 5.57 -27.68 21.37
C ALA A 532 5.66 -29.02 20.59
N LEU A 533 4.54 -29.55 20.07
CA LEU A 533 4.46 -30.91 19.51
C LEU A 533 4.05 -30.98 18.01
N GLN A 534 3.65 -29.88 17.35
CA GLN A 534 3.05 -29.92 15.99
C GLN A 534 3.81 -29.22 14.84
N LEU A 535 5.05 -28.76 15.05
CA LEU A 535 5.89 -28.06 14.05
C LEU A 535 6.25 -28.87 12.76
N ARG A 536 5.61 -30.01 12.45
CA ARG A 536 6.02 -30.85 11.30
C ARG A 536 4.91 -31.35 10.37
N SER A 537 3.61 -31.14 10.60
CA SER A 537 2.62 -31.98 9.89
C SER A 537 1.31 -31.36 9.38
N ALA A 538 1.16 -30.04 9.23
CA ALA A 538 -0.14 -29.53 8.74
C ALA A 538 -0.02 -28.29 7.84
N VAL A 539 0.37 -28.48 6.59
CA VAL A 539 0.13 -27.49 5.52
C VAL A 539 -0.79 -28.12 4.48
N ARG A 540 -2.05 -27.69 4.48
CA ARG A 540 -2.97 -27.87 3.36
C ARG A 540 -3.73 -26.56 3.20
N ASP A 541 -3.66 -25.98 2.01
CA ASP A 541 -4.36 -24.75 1.60
C ASP A 541 -3.88 -23.43 2.25
N GLY A 542 -2.59 -23.32 2.60
CA GLY A 542 -1.96 -22.03 2.91
C GLY A 542 -2.39 -21.37 4.22
N ARG A 543 -2.96 -22.14 5.16
CA ARG A 543 -3.27 -21.66 6.52
C ARG A 543 -2.74 -22.61 7.58
N LEU A 544 -2.11 -22.04 8.59
CA LEU A 544 -1.75 -22.72 9.81
C LEU A 544 -2.97 -23.18 10.56
N GLN A 545 -2.96 -24.45 10.95
CA GLN A 545 -3.88 -24.94 11.95
C GLN A 545 -3.08 -25.48 13.13
N SER A 546 -3.04 -24.72 14.22
CA SER A 546 -2.89 -25.30 15.56
C SER A 546 -4.28 -25.80 15.96
N ALA A 547 -4.47 -27.12 15.93
CA ALA A 547 -5.73 -27.83 16.25
C ALA A 547 -7.01 -27.33 15.52
N GLY A 548 -6.88 -26.57 14.43
CA GLY A 548 -8.00 -26.13 13.58
C GLY A 548 -8.74 -24.87 14.02
N VAL A 549 -8.21 -24.07 14.96
CA VAL A 549 -8.91 -22.88 15.49
C VAL A 549 -7.99 -21.67 15.60
N GLU A 550 -8.18 -20.67 14.73
CA GLU A 550 -7.48 -19.38 14.77
C GLU A 550 -7.87 -18.56 16.03
N THR A 551 -6.88 -17.95 16.68
CA THR A 551 -7.05 -17.14 17.90
C THR A 551 -6.51 -15.73 17.73
N PHE A 552 -7.22 -14.73 18.21
CA PHE A 552 -6.91 -13.30 18.04
C PHE A 552 -6.80 -12.60 19.39
N ALA A 553 -6.05 -11.50 19.50
CA ALA A 553 -5.82 -10.79 20.77
C ALA A 553 -7.01 -9.94 21.22
N SER A 554 -7.93 -9.66 20.29
CA SER A 554 -9.13 -8.86 20.54
C SER A 554 -10.30 -9.33 19.68
N HIS A 555 -11.52 -8.97 20.10
CA HIS A 555 -12.74 -9.20 19.31
C HIS A 555 -12.64 -8.51 17.95
N ALA A 556 -12.06 -7.31 17.91
CA ALA A 556 -11.86 -6.51 16.71
C ALA A 556 -10.95 -7.21 15.69
N GLU A 557 -9.79 -7.71 16.12
CA GLU A 557 -8.88 -8.48 15.27
C GLU A 557 -9.55 -9.74 14.72
N CYS A 558 -10.29 -10.46 15.55
CA CYS A 558 -11.01 -11.66 15.12
C CYS A 558 -12.08 -11.40 14.05
N CYS A 559 -12.68 -10.20 14.07
CA CYS A 559 -13.66 -9.81 13.05
C CYS A 559 -13.01 -9.34 11.73
N LEU A 560 -11.69 -9.15 11.63
CA LEU A 560 -11.06 -8.53 10.46
C LEU A 560 -11.10 -9.42 9.20
N PRO A 561 -11.40 -8.87 8.02
CA PRO A 561 -10.98 -9.46 6.75
C PRO A 561 -9.45 -9.49 6.68
N GLY A 562 -8.85 -10.64 6.36
CA GLY A 562 -7.40 -10.76 6.19
C GLY A 562 -6.57 -10.97 7.45
N LEU A 563 -6.99 -10.40 8.58
CA LEU A 563 -6.35 -10.57 9.89
C LEU A 563 -7.22 -11.34 10.91
N GLY A 564 -8.41 -11.77 10.51
CA GLY A 564 -9.48 -12.35 11.34
C GLY A 564 -10.15 -13.57 10.69
N ALA A 565 -11.01 -14.26 11.45
CA ALA A 565 -11.69 -15.48 11.01
C ALA A 565 -12.81 -15.25 9.95
N PHE A 566 -13.06 -14.00 9.53
CA PHE A 566 -14.19 -13.65 8.68
C PHE A 566 -13.90 -12.56 7.65
N VAL A 567 -14.31 -12.82 6.41
CA VAL A 567 -14.06 -11.95 5.24
C VAL A 567 -14.86 -10.63 5.27
N ASN A 568 -15.93 -10.52 6.07
CA ASN A 568 -16.87 -9.38 6.03
C ASN A 568 -17.14 -8.75 7.40
N GLY A 569 -16.24 -8.87 8.37
CA GLY A 569 -16.58 -8.49 9.74
C GLY A 569 -17.29 -9.61 10.50
N CYS A 570 -17.52 -9.39 11.79
CA CYS A 570 -18.28 -10.32 12.63
C CYS A 570 -19.22 -9.57 13.59
N HIS A 571 -20.27 -10.25 14.07
CA HIS A 571 -21.28 -9.65 14.91
C HIS A 571 -20.78 -9.47 16.36
N THR A 572 -21.14 -8.35 17.00
CA THR A 572 -20.72 -8.00 18.36
C THR A 572 -21.64 -8.53 19.48
N LYS A 573 -22.85 -9.02 19.15
CA LYS A 573 -23.85 -9.46 20.14
C LYS A 573 -24.49 -10.82 19.83
N ILE A 574 -24.83 -11.56 20.90
CA ILE A 574 -25.50 -12.87 20.86
C ILE A 574 -26.94 -12.76 20.38
#